data_AF-A0A4P5V685-F1
#
_entry.id   AF-A0A4P5V685-F1
#
_cell.length_a   1.000
_cell.length_b   1.000
_cell.length_c   1.000
_cell.angle_alpha   90.00
_cell.angle_beta   90.00
_cell.angle_gamma   90.00
#
_symmetry.space_group_name_H-M   'P 1'
#
loop_
_entity.id
_entity.type
_entity.pdbx_description
1 polymer ?
#
loop_
_entity_poly.entity_id
_entity_poly.type
_entity_poly.pdbx_seq_one_letter_code
_entity_poly.pdbx_strand_id
1 'polypeptide(L)'
;MPRWDRHGMPRGIVLATDPMVSNARSSPHTSLPAGSGRQADHGGSAPRREGPEPSQAWIETHRITALVVVSLVAAVLLGLVSGTVSPIVPGSVMATMIGVALAFLHPAVALGGTVGVIAILPFAVVPLRLGVAPTFLDSLTAVIWAIWLIRLATGRDRVRFPAPVFMAFLATGVVVASYLASPDPLSLNETARMFTKVSLGHLIVIPVAHLLGSRASVNRFVGTVIVVASIESVIGIGLYLAPRDLSYRLLAALEPLGYPVGDTVLRYRPDTDILRAIGTSIDPNMLGALLMIGGALAIPQLLATHPIWPRPVTVVLLAPIAVGLLLTESRGSWLSLGAAVMIVGTLRYRRLWVVIGVACALAVFLPQAQRFTEHLLSGLQAQDRASSMRLDEIRNAYTIITGAPWIGVGWGIVGRSIDLEFTRGVSNIYLTIAQRSGIPALVAYLGLWVAMAWGLWPEIRRASITVRDDGIMLGGIGAIGGALVAGMVDHHFVSFPHLVTLLWAVTGMVLAHAAINSGGTPVVNGDVQRAGTK
;
A
#
# COMPACT_ATOMS: atom_id res chain seq x y z
N MET A 1 16.23 -12.25 86.13
CA MET A 1 15.05 -11.87 85.32
C MET A 1 15.55 -11.37 83.97
N PRO A 2 14.94 -11.83 82.87
CA PRO A 2 15.49 -12.94 82.07
C PRO A 2 15.45 -12.62 80.54
N ARG A 3 15.95 -13.39 79.56
CA ARG A 3 16.67 -14.67 79.38
C ARG A 3 17.09 -14.67 77.88
N TRP A 4 18.34 -15.02 77.51
CA TRP A 4 18.76 -16.35 76.97
C TRP A 4 18.24 -16.61 75.53
N ASP A 5 18.93 -17.21 74.56
CA ASP A 5 20.16 -18.03 74.55
C ASP A 5 20.52 -18.42 73.09
N ARG A 6 21.83 -18.59 72.84
CA ARG A 6 22.56 -19.76 72.24
C ARG A 6 22.02 -20.46 70.96
N HIS A 7 22.79 -21.08 70.06
CA HIS A 7 24.10 -21.76 70.01
C HIS A 7 24.64 -21.62 68.55
N GLY A 8 25.92 -21.58 68.22
CA GLY A 8 26.94 -22.63 68.37
C GLY A 8 27.53 -23.01 66.99
N MET A 9 28.70 -22.48 66.67
CA MET A 9 29.70 -22.90 65.65
C MET A 9 30.25 -24.34 65.94
N PRO A 10 31.23 -24.96 65.21
CA PRO A 10 31.85 -24.73 63.88
C PRO A 10 32.23 -26.03 63.07
N ARG A 11 32.91 -25.84 61.90
CA ARG A 11 33.95 -26.69 61.24
C ARG A 11 33.55 -28.12 60.77
N GLY A 12 33.95 -28.64 59.61
CA GLY A 12 34.88 -28.22 58.55
C GLY A 12 35.22 -29.44 57.67
N ILE A 13 35.90 -29.19 56.53
CA ILE A 13 37.02 -30.02 55.98
C ILE A 13 36.62 -31.40 55.37
N VAL A 14 37.00 -31.87 54.18
CA VAL A 14 37.95 -31.44 53.12
C VAL A 14 37.93 -32.48 51.97
N LEU A 15 38.29 -32.03 50.75
CA LEU A 15 38.98 -32.72 49.61
C LEU A 15 38.45 -34.07 49.09
N ALA A 16 37.97 -34.14 47.85
CA ALA A 16 38.72 -34.23 46.58
C ALA A 16 39.06 -35.69 46.20
N THR A 17 38.63 -36.12 45.01
CA THR A 17 39.48 -36.40 43.84
C THR A 17 38.66 -37.12 42.76
N ASP A 18 38.69 -36.52 41.57
CA ASP A 18 38.56 -37.06 40.20
C ASP A 18 39.39 -38.36 39.95
N PRO A 19 39.44 -38.99 38.76
CA PRO A 19 38.63 -38.84 37.53
C PRO A 19 38.32 -40.17 36.77
N MET A 20 37.63 -40.02 35.61
CA MET A 20 37.93 -40.65 34.31
C MET A 20 37.58 -42.14 33.95
N VAL A 21 37.03 -42.26 32.72
CA VAL A 21 37.37 -43.23 31.63
C VAL A 21 36.45 -44.46 31.36
N SER A 22 35.73 -44.32 30.23
CA SER A 22 35.63 -45.21 29.06
C SER A 22 34.57 -46.32 28.91
N ASN A 23 33.89 -46.20 27.76
CA ASN A 23 33.75 -47.15 26.64
C ASN A 23 33.11 -48.54 26.80
N ALA A 24 32.20 -48.75 25.83
CA ALA A 24 32.08 -49.89 24.91
C ALA A 24 30.98 -50.95 25.17
N ARG A 25 30.02 -50.93 24.22
CA ARG A 25 29.50 -52.05 23.39
C ARG A 25 29.46 -53.45 24.01
N SER A 26 28.26 -54.06 24.00
CA SER A 26 27.92 -55.24 23.18
C SER A 26 26.56 -55.86 23.57
N SER A 27 25.65 -55.96 22.59
CA SER A 27 24.54 -56.93 22.51
C SER A 27 25.10 -58.36 22.29
N PRO A 28 24.30 -59.43 22.06
CA PRO A 28 22.86 -59.69 22.29
C PRO A 28 22.62 -61.10 22.92
N HIS A 29 21.40 -61.44 23.36
CA HIS A 29 20.95 -62.85 23.33
C HIS A 29 19.44 -63.00 23.16
N THR A 30 19.11 -63.81 22.15
CA THR A 30 17.83 -64.38 21.72
C THR A 30 17.36 -65.52 22.62
N SER A 31 16.04 -65.62 22.84
CA SER A 31 15.38 -66.91 23.10
C SER A 31 13.86 -66.83 22.85
N LEU A 32 13.39 -67.60 21.87
CA LEU A 32 12.01 -68.08 21.74
C LEU A 32 11.82 -69.30 22.67
N PRO A 33 10.57 -69.67 23.01
CA PRO A 33 10.02 -70.88 22.39
C PRO A 33 8.51 -70.84 22.05
N ALA A 34 8.15 -71.73 21.13
CA ALA A 34 6.81 -72.22 20.77
C ALA A 34 6.09 -72.90 21.96
N GLY A 35 4.77 -73.14 22.02
CA GLY A 35 3.66 -72.95 21.09
C GLY A 35 2.38 -73.61 21.66
N SER A 36 1.28 -73.50 20.92
CA SER A 36 0.07 -74.38 20.83
C SER A 36 -1.28 -73.68 21.08
N GLY A 37 -2.23 -73.91 20.15
CA GLY A 37 -3.67 -73.76 20.42
C GLY A 37 -4.52 -72.99 19.40
N ARG A 38 -4.77 -73.60 18.23
CA ARG A 38 -5.97 -73.51 17.35
C ARG A 38 -7.01 -72.38 17.58
N GLN A 39 -7.34 -71.62 16.53
CA GLN A 39 -8.57 -71.77 15.72
C GLN A 39 -8.61 -70.78 14.54
N ALA A 40 -9.40 -71.15 13.52
CA ALA A 40 -9.33 -70.68 12.15
C ALA A 40 -10.16 -69.41 11.84
N ASP A 41 -9.69 -68.69 10.82
CA ASP A 41 -10.40 -68.34 9.58
C ASP A 41 -10.54 -66.85 9.21
N HIS A 42 -10.35 -66.63 7.89
CA HIS A 42 -10.71 -65.50 7.03
C HIS A 42 -9.74 -64.32 6.82
N GLY A 43 -9.28 -64.21 5.55
CA GLY A 43 -9.14 -62.92 4.87
C GLY A 43 -7.71 -62.43 4.62
N GLY A 44 -6.99 -63.05 3.70
CA GLY A 44 -5.74 -62.50 3.19
C GLY A 44 -5.94 -61.19 2.44
N SER A 45 -5.38 -60.10 2.97
CA SER A 45 -5.00 -58.93 2.17
C SER A 45 -3.55 -58.56 2.51
N ALA A 46 -2.69 -58.67 1.50
CA ALA A 46 -1.30 -58.25 1.60
C ALA A 46 -1.22 -56.74 1.84
N PRO A 47 -0.33 -56.22 2.71
CA PRO A 47 -0.16 -54.79 2.85
C PRO A 47 0.47 -54.24 1.56
N ARG A 48 -0.29 -53.38 0.86
CA ARG A 48 0.25 -52.52 -0.21
C ARG A 48 1.37 -51.70 0.41
N ARG A 49 2.60 -51.87 -0.09
CA ARG A 49 3.69 -50.93 0.14
C ARG A 49 3.32 -49.62 -0.55
N GLU A 50 2.73 -48.70 0.20
CA GLU A 50 2.64 -47.30 -0.23
C GLU A 50 4.07 -46.79 -0.40
N GLY A 51 4.43 -46.44 -1.64
CA GLY A 51 5.69 -45.77 -1.92
C GLY A 51 5.73 -44.43 -1.16
N PRO A 52 6.92 -43.88 -0.87
CA PRO A 52 7.03 -42.65 -0.11
C PRO A 52 6.23 -41.54 -0.82
N GLU A 53 5.17 -41.04 -0.16
CA GLU A 53 4.41 -39.91 -0.69
C GLU A 53 5.36 -38.74 -0.90
N PRO A 54 5.35 -38.10 -2.09
CA PRO A 54 6.18 -36.94 -2.32
C PRO A 54 5.79 -35.84 -1.34
N SER A 55 6.78 -35.31 -0.61
CA SER A 55 6.56 -34.24 0.36
C SER A 55 5.77 -33.08 -0.27
N GLN A 56 4.87 -32.44 0.48
CA GLN A 56 4.04 -31.35 -0.06
C GLN A 56 4.87 -30.24 -0.72
N ALA A 57 6.08 -29.98 -0.21
CA ALA A 57 7.04 -29.04 -0.80
C ALA A 57 7.47 -29.43 -2.23
N TRP A 58 7.59 -30.73 -2.51
CA TRP A 58 7.91 -31.23 -3.84
C TRP A 58 6.75 -31.01 -4.81
N ILE A 59 5.52 -31.30 -4.40
CA ILE A 59 4.31 -31.11 -5.22
C ILE A 59 4.08 -29.62 -5.53
N GLU A 60 4.27 -28.76 -4.55
CA GLU A 60 4.13 -27.30 -4.70
C GLU A 60 5.18 -26.74 -5.66
N THR A 61 6.44 -27.18 -5.55
CA THR A 61 7.53 -26.77 -6.45
C THR A 61 7.27 -27.19 -7.90
N HIS A 62 6.75 -28.39 -8.15
CA HIS A 62 6.48 -28.88 -9.52
C HIS A 62 5.27 -28.18 -10.15
N ARG A 63 4.25 -27.79 -9.37
CA ARG A 63 3.12 -27.00 -9.85
C ARG A 63 3.52 -25.59 -10.26
N ILE A 64 4.38 -24.94 -9.45
CA ILE A 64 4.93 -23.62 -9.78
C ILE A 64 5.76 -23.70 -11.05
N THR A 65 6.63 -24.71 -11.14
CA THR A 65 7.47 -24.93 -12.33
C THR A 65 6.62 -25.17 -13.59
N ALA A 66 5.57 -26.00 -13.50
CA ALA A 66 4.66 -26.25 -14.61
C ALA A 66 3.88 -24.99 -15.02
N LEU A 67 3.39 -24.20 -14.07
CA LEU A 67 2.67 -22.95 -14.34
C LEU A 67 3.58 -21.89 -15.00
N VAL A 68 4.81 -21.78 -14.53
CA VAL A 68 5.85 -20.91 -15.12
C VAL A 68 6.16 -21.37 -16.54
N VAL A 69 6.36 -22.67 -16.77
CA VAL A 69 6.63 -23.23 -18.10
C VAL A 69 5.46 -23.01 -19.06
N VAL A 70 4.22 -23.24 -18.63
CA VAL A 70 3.03 -22.99 -19.47
C VAL A 70 2.89 -21.49 -19.79
N SER A 71 3.15 -20.63 -18.81
CA SER A 71 3.14 -19.17 -19.03
C SER A 71 4.25 -18.74 -19.98
N LEU A 72 5.43 -19.34 -19.89
CA LEU A 72 6.56 -19.10 -20.79
C LEU A 72 6.22 -19.52 -22.23
N VAL A 73 5.64 -20.71 -22.40
CA VAL A 73 5.25 -21.25 -23.72
C VAL A 73 4.15 -20.40 -24.33
N ALA A 74 3.11 -20.04 -23.56
CA ALA A 74 2.04 -19.18 -24.03
C ALA A 74 2.58 -17.79 -24.43
N ALA A 75 3.46 -17.20 -23.64
CA ALA A 75 4.06 -15.90 -23.93
C ALA A 75 4.99 -15.92 -25.16
N VAL A 76 5.78 -16.98 -25.34
CA VAL A 76 6.63 -17.16 -26.53
C VAL A 76 5.76 -17.32 -27.78
N LEU A 77 4.68 -18.10 -27.70
CA LEU A 77 3.74 -18.28 -28.82
C LEU A 77 3.01 -16.97 -29.17
N LEU A 78 2.50 -16.25 -28.16
CA LEU A 78 1.89 -14.92 -28.36
C LEU A 78 2.91 -13.91 -28.92
N GLY A 79 4.17 -13.99 -28.48
CA GLY A 79 5.22 -13.10 -28.95
C GLY A 79 5.67 -13.37 -30.39
N LEU A 80 5.75 -14.64 -30.78
CA LEU A 80 6.01 -15.05 -32.16
C LEU A 80 4.88 -14.63 -33.10
N VAL A 81 3.63 -14.63 -32.63
CA VAL A 81 2.45 -14.16 -33.40
C VAL A 81 2.41 -12.63 -33.50
N SER A 82 2.90 -11.91 -32.49
CA SER A 82 2.94 -10.42 -32.48
C SER A 82 4.07 -9.80 -33.32
N GLY A 83 4.84 -10.62 -34.05
CA GLY A 83 6.19 -10.36 -34.56
C GLY A 83 6.43 -9.24 -35.57
N THR A 84 5.75 -8.09 -35.50
CA THR A 84 6.06 -6.93 -36.36
C THR A 84 6.14 -5.56 -35.67
N VAL A 85 5.91 -5.44 -34.35
CA VAL A 85 5.94 -4.11 -33.68
C VAL A 85 6.50 -4.20 -32.25
N SER A 86 7.80 -3.91 -32.07
CA SER A 86 8.52 -3.74 -30.78
C SER A 86 8.61 -4.96 -29.83
N PRO A 87 9.83 -5.32 -29.32
CA PRO A 87 10.01 -6.39 -28.33
C PRO A 87 9.35 -6.10 -26.96
N ILE A 88 8.92 -4.85 -26.72
CA ILE A 88 8.27 -4.43 -25.47
C ILE A 88 6.88 -5.08 -25.34
N VAL A 89 6.13 -5.22 -26.44
CA VAL A 89 4.78 -5.78 -26.45
C VAL A 89 4.77 -7.24 -25.96
N PRO A 90 5.50 -8.20 -26.58
CA PRO A 90 5.52 -9.58 -26.11
C PRO A 90 6.15 -9.72 -24.72
N GLY A 91 7.19 -8.94 -24.42
CA GLY A 91 7.80 -8.92 -23.09
C GLY A 91 6.83 -8.49 -21.99
N SER A 92 6.00 -7.49 -22.25
CA SER A 92 4.99 -6.98 -21.31
C SER A 92 3.87 -7.99 -21.02
N VAL A 93 3.42 -8.71 -22.05
CA VAL A 93 2.44 -9.79 -21.91
C VAL A 93 3.02 -10.94 -21.09
N MET A 94 4.26 -11.36 -21.40
CA MET A 94 4.97 -12.38 -20.64
C MET A 94 5.13 -12.00 -19.17
N ALA A 95 5.61 -10.78 -18.91
CA ALA A 95 5.80 -10.27 -17.56
C ALA A 95 4.47 -10.22 -16.79
N THR A 96 3.38 -9.83 -17.45
CA THR A 96 2.04 -9.85 -16.85
C THR A 96 1.62 -11.27 -16.49
N MET A 97 1.75 -12.23 -17.40
CA MET A 97 1.37 -13.63 -17.15
C MET A 97 2.16 -14.24 -16.00
N ILE A 98 3.49 -14.09 -16.01
CA ILE A 98 4.37 -14.58 -14.94
C ILE A 98 4.05 -13.87 -13.63
N GLY A 99 3.87 -12.55 -13.65
CA GLY A 99 3.53 -11.75 -12.48
C GLY A 99 2.21 -12.20 -11.84
N VAL A 100 1.17 -12.40 -12.64
CA VAL A 100 -0.14 -12.91 -12.20
C VAL A 100 -0.01 -14.32 -11.62
N ALA A 101 0.71 -15.22 -12.30
CA ALA A 101 0.96 -16.57 -11.83
C ALA A 101 1.65 -16.58 -10.45
N LEU A 102 2.74 -15.82 -10.30
CA LEU A 102 3.47 -15.68 -9.03
C LEU A 102 2.62 -15.01 -7.95
N ALA A 103 1.80 -14.03 -8.32
CA ALA A 103 0.90 -13.34 -7.40
C ALA A 103 -0.16 -14.29 -6.81
N PHE A 104 -0.72 -15.22 -7.61
CA PHE A 104 -1.63 -16.26 -7.12
C PHE A 104 -0.96 -17.24 -6.15
N LEU A 105 0.32 -17.53 -6.37
CA LEU A 105 1.09 -18.44 -5.53
C LEU A 105 1.51 -17.78 -4.21
N HIS A 106 1.80 -16.48 -4.24
CA HIS A 106 2.33 -15.74 -3.10
C HIS A 106 1.62 -14.40 -2.91
N PRO A 107 0.75 -14.25 -1.89
CA PRO A 107 0.08 -12.99 -1.60
C PRO A 107 1.04 -11.81 -1.36
N ALA A 108 2.25 -12.08 -0.88
CA ALA A 108 3.30 -11.06 -0.74
C ALA A 108 3.76 -10.50 -2.09
N VAL A 109 3.83 -11.35 -3.13
CA VAL A 109 4.14 -10.93 -4.51
C VAL A 109 2.98 -10.15 -5.09
N ALA A 110 1.73 -10.55 -4.84
CA ALA A 110 0.56 -9.80 -5.27
C ALA A 110 0.55 -8.37 -4.68
N LEU A 111 0.71 -8.24 -3.36
CA LEU A 111 0.72 -6.94 -2.68
C LEU A 111 1.93 -6.09 -3.07
N GLY A 112 3.12 -6.68 -3.07
CA GLY A 112 4.35 -5.98 -3.44
C GLY A 112 4.39 -5.58 -4.91
N GLY A 113 3.90 -6.45 -5.79
CA GLY A 113 3.75 -6.19 -7.22
C GLY A 113 2.76 -5.06 -7.49
N THR A 114 1.61 -5.03 -6.80
CA THR A 114 0.64 -3.93 -6.92
C THR A 114 1.28 -2.60 -6.53
N VAL A 115 1.98 -2.55 -5.41
CA VAL A 115 2.72 -1.34 -4.97
C VAL A 115 3.81 -0.95 -5.97
N GLY A 116 4.53 -1.93 -6.54
CA GLY A 116 5.54 -1.69 -7.58
C GLY A 116 4.94 -1.13 -8.87
N VAL A 117 3.80 -1.66 -9.34
CA VAL A 117 3.10 -1.15 -10.51
C VAL A 117 2.57 0.26 -10.26
N ILE A 118 1.96 0.51 -9.10
CA ILE A 118 1.49 1.86 -8.70
C ILE A 118 2.62 2.88 -8.76
N ALA A 119 3.83 2.52 -8.30
CA ALA A 119 4.95 3.44 -8.23
C ALA A 119 5.66 3.63 -9.57
N ILE A 120 6.00 2.53 -10.25
CA ILE A 120 6.91 2.54 -11.39
C ILE A 120 6.18 2.57 -12.74
N LEU A 121 4.99 1.99 -12.83
CA LEU A 121 4.23 1.85 -14.08
C LEU A 121 2.73 2.13 -13.89
N PRO A 122 2.32 3.28 -13.30
CA PRO A 122 0.94 3.55 -12.92
C PRO A 122 -0.07 3.54 -14.07
N PHE A 123 0.38 3.76 -15.31
CA PHE A 123 -0.46 3.79 -16.50
C PHE A 123 -0.24 2.61 -17.45
N ALA A 124 0.61 1.64 -17.09
CA ALA A 124 0.96 0.57 -18.02
C ALA A 124 -0.25 -0.32 -18.30
N VAL A 125 -0.56 -0.43 -19.59
CA VAL A 125 -1.61 -1.25 -20.17
C VAL A 125 -1.00 -2.51 -20.74
N VAL A 126 -1.69 -3.63 -20.58
CA VAL A 126 -1.35 -4.87 -21.27
C VAL A 126 -1.73 -4.69 -22.74
N PRO A 127 -0.78 -4.71 -23.69
CA PRO A 127 -1.02 -4.39 -25.10
C PRO A 127 -1.70 -5.55 -25.86
N LEU A 128 -2.76 -6.12 -25.30
CA LEU A 128 -3.62 -7.11 -25.91
C LEU A 128 -4.93 -6.42 -26.32
N ARG A 129 -5.14 -6.25 -27.62
CA ARG A 129 -6.35 -5.61 -28.16
C ARG A 129 -7.53 -6.60 -28.14
N LEU A 130 -8.05 -6.92 -26.95
CA LEU A 130 -9.22 -7.79 -26.73
C LEU A 130 -10.55 -7.00 -26.61
N GLY A 131 -10.64 -5.81 -27.21
CA GLY A 131 -11.77 -4.87 -27.04
C GLY A 131 -11.77 -4.09 -25.70
N VAL A 132 -10.99 -4.56 -24.72
CA VAL A 132 -10.65 -3.88 -23.47
C VAL A 132 -9.13 -3.97 -23.30
N ALA A 133 -8.50 -2.89 -22.84
CA ALA A 133 -7.06 -2.86 -22.58
C ALA A 133 -6.84 -2.83 -21.05
N PRO A 134 -6.73 -4.00 -20.39
CA PRO A 134 -6.55 -4.06 -18.94
C PRO A 134 -5.18 -3.50 -18.56
N THR A 135 -5.11 -2.76 -17.46
CA THR A 135 -3.84 -2.30 -16.91
C THR A 135 -3.15 -3.40 -16.12
N PHE A 136 -1.85 -3.22 -15.90
CA PHE A 136 -1.07 -4.08 -15.01
C PHE A 136 -1.66 -4.03 -13.59
N LEU A 137 -2.11 -2.84 -13.18
CA LEU A 137 -2.78 -2.64 -11.90
C LEU A 137 -4.10 -3.41 -11.82
N ASP A 138 -4.93 -3.38 -12.88
CA ASP A 138 -6.19 -4.12 -12.92
C ASP A 138 -5.94 -5.62 -12.73
N SER A 139 -4.91 -6.15 -13.39
CA SER A 139 -4.54 -7.57 -13.31
C SER A 139 -4.16 -7.97 -11.89
N LEU A 140 -3.25 -7.24 -11.23
CA LEU A 140 -2.82 -7.58 -9.88
C LEU A 140 -3.89 -7.30 -8.82
N THR A 141 -4.69 -6.25 -9.01
CA THR A 141 -5.84 -5.95 -8.14
C THR A 141 -6.88 -7.06 -8.22
N ALA A 142 -7.17 -7.56 -9.43
CA ALA A 142 -8.06 -8.71 -9.63
C ALA A 142 -7.52 -9.98 -8.94
N VAL A 143 -6.21 -10.23 -9.00
CA VAL A 143 -5.59 -11.36 -8.28
C VAL A 143 -5.76 -11.22 -6.76
N ILE A 144 -5.51 -10.03 -6.20
CA ILE A 144 -5.71 -9.77 -4.76
C ILE A 144 -7.16 -10.06 -4.35
N TRP A 145 -8.13 -9.55 -5.12
CA TRP A 145 -9.55 -9.81 -4.89
C TRP A 145 -9.87 -11.31 -5.01
N ALA A 146 -9.38 -11.98 -6.04
CA ALA A 146 -9.61 -13.41 -6.25
C ALA A 146 -9.05 -14.26 -5.10
N ILE A 147 -7.81 -14.02 -4.67
CA ILE A 147 -7.20 -14.73 -3.53
C ILE A 147 -8.07 -14.55 -2.27
N TRP A 148 -8.50 -13.33 -1.99
CA TRP A 148 -9.32 -13.05 -0.80
C TRP A 148 -10.71 -13.69 -0.90
N LEU A 149 -11.38 -13.62 -2.06
CA LEU A 149 -12.68 -14.26 -2.27
C LEU A 149 -12.59 -15.80 -2.16
N ILE A 150 -11.50 -16.41 -2.65
CA ILE A 150 -11.25 -17.85 -2.48
C ILE A 150 -11.03 -18.18 -1.00
N ARG A 151 -10.25 -17.36 -0.26
CA ARG A 151 -10.07 -17.54 1.19
C ARG A 151 -11.37 -17.40 1.97
N LEU A 152 -12.26 -16.51 1.53
CA LEU A 152 -13.59 -16.36 2.10
C LEU A 152 -14.48 -17.58 1.81
N ALA A 153 -14.54 -18.02 0.55
CA ALA A 153 -15.33 -19.17 0.13
C ALA A 153 -14.85 -20.49 0.77
N THR A 154 -13.55 -20.62 1.02
CA THR A 154 -12.95 -21.78 1.72
C THR A 154 -13.02 -21.69 3.24
N GLY A 155 -13.62 -20.63 3.79
CA GLY A 155 -13.76 -20.42 5.23
C GLY A 155 -12.45 -20.14 5.97
N ARG A 156 -11.35 -19.88 5.25
CA ARG A 156 -10.04 -19.50 5.82
C ARG A 156 -10.07 -18.09 6.39
N ASP A 157 -10.83 -17.21 5.74
CA ASP A 157 -11.11 -15.87 6.23
C ASP A 157 -12.60 -15.73 6.58
N ARG A 158 -12.91 -14.92 7.59
CA ARG A 158 -14.27 -14.53 7.92
C ARG A 158 -14.36 -13.01 7.88
N VAL A 159 -15.25 -12.48 7.06
CA VAL A 159 -15.50 -11.03 7.03
C VAL A 159 -16.24 -10.64 8.31
N ARG A 160 -15.65 -9.73 9.07
CA ARG A 160 -16.37 -8.96 10.09
C ARG A 160 -16.63 -7.56 9.52
N PHE A 161 -17.70 -6.92 9.97
CA PHE A 161 -18.04 -5.56 9.56
C PHE A 161 -17.94 -4.60 10.76
N PRO A 162 -16.73 -4.33 11.27
CA PRO A 162 -16.52 -3.28 12.25
C PRO A 162 -16.86 -1.97 11.57
N ALA A 163 -17.18 -0.97 12.39
CA ALA A 163 -17.63 0.34 11.90
C ALA A 163 -16.79 0.89 10.73
N PRO A 164 -15.44 0.83 10.72
CA PRO A 164 -14.66 1.34 9.59
C PRO A 164 -14.89 0.59 8.27
N VAL A 165 -15.02 -0.75 8.31
CA VAL A 165 -15.24 -1.57 7.11
C VAL A 165 -16.68 -1.39 6.61
N PHE A 166 -17.65 -1.38 7.53
CA PHE A 166 -19.05 -1.09 7.18
C PHE A 166 -19.18 0.28 6.51
N MET A 167 -18.53 1.31 7.06
CA MET A 167 -18.57 2.65 6.49
C MET A 167 -17.85 2.73 5.13
N ALA A 168 -16.83 1.90 4.86
CA ALA A 168 -16.18 1.85 3.55
C ALA A 168 -17.13 1.27 2.49
N PHE A 169 -17.86 0.21 2.84
CA PHE A 169 -18.94 -0.32 2.00
C PHE A 169 -20.07 0.68 1.83
N LEU A 170 -20.48 1.39 2.88
CA LEU A 170 -21.52 2.41 2.80
C LEU A 170 -21.09 3.56 1.90
N ALA A 171 -19.88 4.12 2.08
CA ALA A 171 -19.37 5.19 1.25
C ALA A 171 -19.29 4.79 -0.23
N THR A 172 -18.76 3.59 -0.51
CA THR A 172 -18.72 3.05 -1.87
C THR A 172 -20.12 2.81 -2.40
N GLY A 173 -21.01 2.23 -1.60
CA GLY A 173 -22.39 1.91 -1.98
C GLY A 173 -23.22 3.15 -2.30
N VAL A 174 -23.03 4.25 -1.55
CA VAL A 174 -23.68 5.54 -1.84
C VAL A 174 -23.13 6.11 -3.16
N VAL A 175 -21.82 6.08 -3.37
CA VAL A 175 -21.21 6.53 -4.64
C VAL A 175 -21.69 5.70 -5.84
N VAL A 176 -21.80 4.38 -5.68
CA VAL A 176 -22.38 3.46 -6.68
C VAL A 176 -23.85 3.78 -6.92
N ALA A 177 -24.65 3.99 -5.87
CA ALA A 177 -26.05 4.37 -6.02
C ALA A 177 -26.20 5.70 -6.78
N SER A 178 -25.36 6.69 -6.48
CA SER A 178 -25.34 7.96 -7.21
C SER A 178 -24.94 7.78 -8.68
N TYR A 179 -23.97 6.90 -8.97
CA TYR A 179 -23.61 6.56 -10.35
C TYR A 179 -24.77 5.89 -11.10
N LEU A 180 -25.43 4.91 -10.49
CA LEU A 180 -26.55 4.18 -11.10
C LEU A 180 -27.80 5.05 -11.29
N ALA A 181 -27.99 6.05 -10.43
CA ALA A 181 -29.09 7.02 -10.52
C ALA A 181 -28.79 8.19 -11.47
N SER A 182 -27.57 8.23 -12.05
CA SER A 182 -27.19 9.29 -12.98
C SER A 182 -27.99 9.18 -14.30
N PRO A 183 -28.38 10.29 -14.93
CA PRO A 183 -29.14 10.28 -16.19
C PRO A 183 -28.38 9.69 -17.38
N ASP A 184 -27.07 9.50 -17.25
CA ASP A 184 -26.21 8.95 -18.30
C ASP A 184 -26.54 7.47 -18.55
N PRO A 185 -26.67 7.04 -19.82
CA PRO A 185 -26.91 5.64 -20.14
C PRO A 185 -25.82 4.74 -19.56
N LEU A 186 -26.22 3.71 -18.80
CA LEU A 186 -25.35 2.63 -18.32
C LEU A 186 -24.77 1.88 -19.53
N SER A 187 -23.67 2.39 -20.06
CA SER A 187 -22.91 1.79 -21.14
C SER A 187 -21.58 1.26 -20.59
N LEU A 188 -21.07 0.17 -21.16
CA LEU A 188 -19.73 -0.37 -20.87
C LEU A 188 -18.65 0.52 -21.49
N ASN A 189 -18.73 1.82 -21.22
CA ASN A 189 -17.84 2.86 -21.70
C ASN A 189 -16.64 3.04 -20.75
N GLU A 190 -15.74 3.95 -21.10
CA GLU A 190 -14.54 4.21 -20.31
C GLU A 190 -14.87 4.71 -18.89
N THR A 191 -15.95 5.47 -18.72
CA THR A 191 -16.42 5.94 -17.42
C THR A 191 -16.77 4.78 -16.49
N ALA A 192 -17.53 3.80 -16.96
CA ALA A 192 -17.90 2.63 -16.17
C ALA A 192 -16.67 1.82 -15.74
N ARG A 193 -15.68 1.70 -16.63
CA ARG A 193 -14.41 1.03 -16.34
C ARG A 193 -13.63 1.78 -15.27
N MET A 194 -13.43 3.08 -15.45
CA MET A 194 -12.73 3.94 -14.51
C MET A 194 -13.39 3.94 -13.13
N PHE A 195 -14.71 4.07 -13.10
CA PHE A 195 -15.51 4.00 -11.88
C PHE A 195 -15.34 2.66 -11.15
N THR A 196 -15.36 1.55 -11.90
CA THR A 196 -15.12 0.21 -11.35
C THR A 196 -13.72 0.10 -10.75
N LYS A 197 -12.69 0.62 -11.44
CA LYS A 197 -11.30 0.63 -10.95
C LYS A 197 -11.16 1.42 -9.66
N VAL A 198 -11.71 2.63 -9.59
CA VAL A 198 -11.70 3.47 -8.38
C VAL A 198 -12.45 2.80 -7.23
N SER A 199 -13.60 2.18 -7.50
CA SER A 199 -14.40 1.48 -6.48
C SER A 199 -13.68 0.25 -5.93
N LEU A 200 -13.08 -0.58 -6.81
CA LEU A 200 -12.28 -1.74 -6.40
C LEU A 200 -10.99 -1.31 -5.68
N GLY A 201 -10.38 -0.20 -6.09
CA GLY A 201 -9.25 0.41 -5.42
C GLY A 201 -9.61 0.93 -4.02
N HIS A 202 -10.77 1.56 -3.86
CA HIS A 202 -11.27 2.00 -2.56
C HIS A 202 -11.51 0.82 -1.61
N LEU A 203 -12.18 -0.22 -2.10
CA LEU A 203 -12.50 -1.41 -1.31
C LEU A 203 -11.30 -2.36 -1.09
N ILE A 204 -10.14 -2.10 -1.72
CA ILE A 204 -8.92 -2.91 -1.55
C ILE A 204 -8.44 -2.98 -0.10
N VAL A 205 -8.85 -2.02 0.73
CA VAL A 205 -8.61 -2.00 2.17
C VAL A 205 -8.96 -3.32 2.84
N ILE A 206 -10.02 -3.99 2.38
CA ILE A 206 -10.52 -5.24 2.94
C ILE A 206 -9.58 -6.41 2.65
N PRO A 207 -9.31 -6.79 1.38
CA PRO A 207 -8.39 -7.87 1.10
C PRO A 207 -6.99 -7.57 1.63
N VAL A 208 -6.48 -6.34 1.55
CA VAL A 208 -5.15 -6.00 2.08
C VAL A 208 -5.08 -6.24 3.60
N ALA A 209 -6.11 -5.83 4.35
CA ALA A 209 -6.15 -6.08 5.80
C ALA A 209 -6.08 -7.59 6.12
N HIS A 210 -6.74 -8.45 5.34
CA HIS A 210 -6.76 -9.90 5.57
C HIS A 210 -5.51 -10.64 5.04
N LEU A 211 -4.92 -10.15 3.96
CA LEU A 211 -3.71 -10.73 3.37
C LEU A 211 -2.46 -10.41 4.20
N LEU A 212 -2.45 -9.29 4.92
CA LEU A 212 -1.37 -8.90 5.84
C LEU A 212 -1.53 -9.51 7.25
N GLY A 213 -1.56 -10.84 7.33
CA GLY A 213 -1.84 -11.56 8.58
C GLY A 213 -0.71 -11.64 9.63
N SER A 214 0.48 -11.08 9.36
CA SER A 214 1.64 -11.19 10.26
C SER A 214 2.45 -9.89 10.33
N ARG A 215 3.20 -9.70 11.43
CA ARG A 215 4.15 -8.57 11.55
C ARG A 215 5.15 -8.55 10.39
N ALA A 216 5.66 -9.71 10.00
CA ALA A 216 6.61 -9.83 8.89
C ALA A 216 5.98 -9.40 7.55
N SER A 217 4.72 -9.74 7.28
CA SER A 217 4.04 -9.27 6.06
C SER A 217 3.79 -7.76 6.07
N VAL A 218 3.42 -7.19 7.21
CA VAL A 218 3.25 -5.72 7.35
C VAL A 218 4.59 -5.01 7.14
N ASN A 219 5.67 -5.48 7.78
CA ASN A 219 7.00 -4.91 7.59
C ASN A 219 7.46 -4.99 6.13
N ARG A 220 7.22 -6.12 5.45
CA ARG A 220 7.51 -6.26 4.01
C ARG A 220 6.70 -5.28 3.18
N PHE A 221 5.40 -5.13 3.43
CA PHE A 221 4.56 -4.20 2.68
C PHE A 221 5.02 -2.74 2.84
N VAL A 222 5.21 -2.28 4.08
CA VAL A 222 5.70 -0.93 4.37
C VAL A 222 7.08 -0.73 3.74
N GLY A 223 7.96 -1.72 3.87
CA GLY A 223 9.26 -1.68 3.27
C GLY A 223 9.21 -1.57 1.74
N THR A 224 8.34 -2.36 1.09
CA THR A 224 8.14 -2.26 -0.36
C THR A 224 7.68 -0.87 -0.77
N VAL A 225 6.70 -0.27 -0.08
CA VAL A 225 6.23 1.11 -0.38
C VAL A 225 7.37 2.12 -0.29
N ILE A 226 8.19 2.06 0.76
CA ILE A 226 9.34 2.97 0.93
C ILE A 226 10.37 2.76 -0.18
N VAL A 227 10.71 1.51 -0.49
CA VAL A 227 11.71 1.16 -1.51
C VAL A 227 11.25 1.62 -2.90
N VAL A 228 10.01 1.33 -3.29
CA VAL A 228 9.55 1.73 -4.63
C VAL A 228 9.36 3.24 -4.75
N ALA A 229 8.93 3.93 -3.69
CA ALA A 229 8.89 5.39 -3.68
C ALA A 229 10.30 5.98 -3.81
N SER A 230 11.30 5.36 -3.16
CA SER A 230 12.71 5.75 -3.28
C SER A 230 13.24 5.53 -4.71
N ILE A 231 12.99 4.36 -5.30
CA ILE A 231 13.37 4.04 -6.69
C ILE A 231 12.72 5.03 -7.66
N GLU A 232 11.42 5.26 -7.52
CA GLU A 232 10.68 6.18 -8.37
C GLU A 232 11.19 7.61 -8.23
N SER A 233 11.57 8.01 -7.01
CA SER A 233 12.24 9.29 -6.80
C SER A 233 13.59 9.39 -7.51
N VAL A 234 14.39 8.32 -7.49
CA VAL A 234 15.66 8.26 -8.23
C VAL A 234 15.42 8.35 -9.73
N ILE A 235 14.40 7.67 -10.26
CA ILE A 235 13.99 7.79 -11.67
C ILE A 235 13.59 9.24 -11.98
N GLY A 236 12.76 9.85 -11.13
CA GLY A 236 12.35 11.26 -11.28
C GLY A 236 13.52 12.24 -11.25
N ILE A 237 14.49 12.07 -10.34
CA ILE A 237 15.72 12.85 -10.28
C ILE A 237 16.56 12.64 -11.54
N GLY A 238 16.72 11.39 -11.98
CA GLY A 238 17.47 11.05 -13.19
C GLY A 238 16.87 11.71 -14.44
N LEU A 239 15.55 11.65 -14.61
CA LEU A 239 14.84 12.30 -15.72
C LEU A 239 14.90 13.84 -15.63
N TYR A 240 14.92 14.40 -14.42
CA TYR A 240 15.06 15.84 -14.20
C TYR A 240 16.45 16.35 -14.59
N LEU A 241 17.50 15.58 -14.29
CA LEU A 241 18.90 15.96 -14.58
C LEU A 241 19.34 15.62 -16.01
N ALA A 242 18.69 14.65 -16.67
CA ALA A 242 19.02 14.24 -18.01
C ALA A 242 18.67 15.31 -19.07
N PRO A 243 19.36 15.33 -20.22
CA PRO A 243 18.99 16.18 -21.35
C PRO A 243 17.54 15.94 -21.79
N ARG A 244 16.83 17.00 -22.19
CA ARG A 244 15.40 16.96 -22.52
C ARG A 244 15.05 15.87 -23.54
N ASP A 245 15.85 15.72 -24.59
CA ASP A 245 15.67 14.70 -25.63
C ASP A 245 15.85 13.28 -25.09
N LEU A 246 16.74 13.08 -24.11
CA LEU A 246 16.91 11.78 -23.47
C LEU A 246 15.71 11.45 -22.59
N SER A 247 15.27 12.39 -21.74
CA SER A 247 14.10 12.20 -20.88
C SER A 247 12.84 11.93 -21.70
N TYR A 248 12.64 12.68 -22.79
CA TYR A 248 11.56 12.45 -23.74
C TYR A 248 11.65 11.05 -24.36
N ARG A 249 12.81 10.65 -24.91
CA ARG A 249 12.98 9.32 -25.52
C ARG A 249 12.74 8.18 -24.54
N LEU A 250 13.18 8.32 -23.29
CA LEU A 250 12.98 7.30 -22.26
C LEU A 250 11.50 7.15 -21.90
N LEU A 251 10.75 8.25 -21.78
CA LEU A 251 9.32 8.21 -21.51
C LEU A 251 8.52 7.76 -22.73
N ALA A 252 8.89 8.21 -23.93
CA ALA A 252 8.28 7.77 -25.19
C ALA A 252 8.51 6.29 -25.46
N ALA A 253 9.59 5.68 -24.94
CA ALA A 253 9.78 4.23 -25.01
C ALA A 253 8.70 3.43 -24.29
N LEU A 254 7.90 4.06 -23.40
CA LEU A 254 6.76 3.45 -22.74
C LEU A 254 5.46 3.54 -23.55
N GLU A 255 5.45 4.20 -24.72
CA GLU A 255 4.30 4.29 -25.63
C GLU A 255 3.64 2.92 -25.91
N PRO A 256 4.39 1.81 -26.14
CA PRO A 256 3.77 0.50 -26.37
C PRO A 256 2.94 -0.01 -25.18
N LEU A 257 3.17 0.53 -23.98
CA LEU A 257 2.41 0.25 -22.76
C LEU A 257 1.26 1.23 -22.53
N GLY A 258 0.93 2.08 -23.50
CA GLY A 258 -0.19 3.04 -23.40
C GLY A 258 0.17 4.36 -22.71
N TYR A 259 1.46 4.65 -22.53
CA TYR A 259 1.89 5.97 -22.05
C TYR A 259 1.67 7.05 -23.12
N PRO A 260 1.32 8.29 -22.72
CA PRO A 260 1.18 9.40 -23.65
C PRO A 260 2.53 9.77 -24.29
N VAL A 261 2.48 10.26 -25.52
CA VAL A 261 3.63 10.76 -26.29
C VAL A 261 3.37 12.19 -26.78
N GLY A 262 4.45 12.94 -27.05
CA GLY A 262 4.41 14.32 -27.51
C GLY A 262 4.88 15.35 -26.48
N ASP A 263 4.72 16.63 -26.83
CA ASP A 263 5.33 17.75 -26.10
C ASP A 263 4.79 17.94 -24.67
N THR A 264 3.65 17.34 -24.34
CA THR A 264 2.97 17.45 -23.04
C THR A 264 3.47 16.46 -21.99
N VAL A 265 4.33 15.50 -22.38
CA VAL A 265 4.90 14.50 -21.46
C VAL A 265 5.85 15.15 -20.46
N LEU A 266 6.64 16.14 -20.89
CA LEU A 266 7.48 16.92 -19.98
C LEU A 266 6.65 18.03 -19.35
N ARG A 267 6.67 18.09 -18.00
CA ARG A 267 5.90 19.08 -17.26
C ARG A 267 6.80 20.23 -16.81
N TYR A 268 6.40 21.42 -17.22
CA TYR A 268 7.06 22.67 -16.87
C TYR A 268 6.24 23.42 -15.84
N ARG A 269 6.91 24.29 -15.07
CA ARG A 269 6.21 25.26 -14.24
C ARG A 269 5.46 26.25 -15.15
N PRO A 270 4.21 26.62 -14.81
CA PRO A 270 3.41 27.54 -15.62
C PRO A 270 4.17 28.81 -15.99
N ASP A 271 4.09 29.20 -17.26
CA ASP A 271 4.71 30.42 -17.81
C ASP A 271 6.26 30.46 -17.68
N THR A 272 6.94 29.31 -17.54
CA THR A 272 8.41 29.21 -17.47
C THR A 272 8.96 27.95 -18.18
N ASP A 273 10.25 27.97 -18.53
CA ASP A 273 10.97 26.81 -19.09
C ASP A 273 11.59 25.87 -18.03
N ILE A 274 11.19 26.03 -16.76
CA ILE A 274 11.71 25.24 -15.64
C ILE A 274 10.95 23.92 -15.58
N LEU A 275 11.70 22.82 -15.76
CA LEU A 275 11.17 21.46 -15.63
C LEU A 275 10.81 21.15 -14.17
N ARG A 276 9.81 20.29 -13.99
CA ARG A 276 9.48 19.68 -12.69
C ARG A 276 9.79 18.19 -12.76
N ALA A 277 10.23 17.59 -11.65
CA ALA A 277 10.42 16.15 -11.59
C ALA A 277 9.06 15.44 -11.67
N ILE A 278 8.94 14.49 -12.61
CA ILE A 278 7.68 13.78 -12.93
C ILE A 278 7.76 12.27 -12.74
N GLY A 279 8.96 11.68 -12.83
CA GLY A 279 9.13 10.23 -12.82
C GLY A 279 8.40 9.55 -13.99
N THR A 280 8.13 8.25 -13.86
CA THR A 280 7.25 7.49 -14.77
C THR A 280 5.78 7.76 -14.50
N SER A 281 5.45 8.54 -13.47
CA SER A 281 4.10 9.04 -13.22
C SER A 281 3.70 10.18 -14.15
N ILE A 282 4.63 10.74 -14.95
CA ILE A 282 4.42 11.81 -15.97
C ILE A 282 3.75 13.09 -15.41
N ASP A 283 3.55 13.15 -14.10
CA ASP A 283 2.92 14.24 -13.39
C ASP A 283 3.62 14.47 -12.05
N PRO A 284 4.03 15.73 -11.78
CA PRO A 284 4.79 16.04 -10.57
C PRO A 284 3.97 15.95 -9.28
N ASN A 285 2.65 16.13 -9.34
CA ASN A 285 1.78 16.01 -8.16
C ASN A 285 1.50 14.54 -7.84
N MET A 286 1.36 13.69 -8.86
CA MET A 286 1.20 12.25 -8.69
C MET A 286 2.47 11.61 -8.10
N LEU A 287 3.64 11.97 -8.65
CA LEU A 287 4.93 11.61 -8.05
C LEU A 287 5.01 12.14 -6.62
N GLY A 288 4.70 13.41 -6.41
CA GLY A 288 4.71 14.02 -5.07
C GLY A 288 3.81 13.31 -4.07
N ALA A 289 2.62 12.85 -4.48
CA ALA A 289 1.69 12.09 -3.63
C ALA A 289 2.26 10.74 -3.20
N LEU A 290 2.90 10.01 -4.12
CA LEU A 290 3.62 8.77 -3.81
C LEU A 290 4.78 9.02 -2.83
N LEU A 291 5.60 10.03 -3.11
CA LEU A 291 6.75 10.39 -2.26
C LEU A 291 6.31 10.87 -0.88
N MET A 292 5.17 11.56 -0.77
CA MET A 292 4.58 11.95 0.50
C MET A 292 4.18 10.70 1.33
N ILE A 293 3.51 9.71 0.73
CA ILE A 293 3.17 8.46 1.43
C ILE A 293 4.44 7.71 1.84
N GLY A 294 5.40 7.56 0.93
CA GLY A 294 6.69 6.91 1.21
C GLY A 294 7.46 7.61 2.33
N GLY A 295 7.51 8.94 2.31
CA GLY A 295 8.13 9.78 3.34
C GLY A 295 7.43 9.68 4.69
N ALA A 296 6.10 9.73 4.71
CA ALA A 296 5.30 9.59 5.94
C ALA A 296 5.51 8.23 6.62
N LEU A 297 5.72 7.16 5.84
CA LEU A 297 6.06 5.84 6.34
C LEU A 297 7.53 5.71 6.78
N ALA A 298 8.46 6.36 6.05
CA ALA A 298 9.90 6.24 6.31
C ALA A 298 10.40 7.12 7.47
N ILE A 299 9.87 8.32 7.66
CA ILE A 299 10.33 9.26 8.71
C ILE A 299 10.24 8.65 10.12
N PRO A 300 9.12 8.00 10.52
CA PRO A 300 9.02 7.37 11.84
C PRO A 300 10.04 6.22 12.03
N GLN A 301 10.45 5.55 10.95
CA GLN A 301 11.47 4.48 11.02
C GLN A 301 12.84 5.01 11.46
N LEU A 302 13.13 6.30 11.32
CA LEU A 302 14.37 6.89 11.86
C LEU A 302 14.35 7.01 13.39
N LEU A 303 13.16 7.12 13.97
CA LEU A 303 12.93 7.46 15.37
C LEU A 303 12.42 6.26 16.19
N ALA A 304 11.84 5.27 15.53
CA ALA A 304 11.37 4.04 16.13
C ALA A 304 12.50 3.31 16.88
N THR A 305 12.12 2.60 17.93
CA THR A 305 13.04 1.75 18.72
C THR A 305 13.40 0.46 17.99
N HIS A 306 12.47 -0.08 17.20
CA HIS A 306 12.63 -1.31 16.42
C HIS A 306 12.16 -1.08 14.98
N PRO A 307 12.89 -0.27 14.20
CA PRO A 307 12.56 -0.02 12.80
C PRO A 307 12.70 -1.28 11.95
N ILE A 308 12.08 -1.26 10.77
CA ILE A 308 12.16 -2.36 9.78
C ILE A 308 13.61 -2.64 9.37
N TRP A 309 14.41 -1.58 9.22
CA TRP A 309 15.81 -1.63 8.82
C TRP A 309 16.69 -0.77 9.74
N PRO A 310 18.01 -0.98 9.75
CA PRO A 310 18.91 -0.08 10.46
C PRO A 310 18.84 1.35 9.87
N ARG A 311 18.98 2.36 10.74
CA ARG A 311 18.80 3.78 10.39
C ARG A 311 19.57 4.24 9.13
N PRO A 312 20.83 3.82 8.87
CA PRO A 312 21.52 4.22 7.65
C PRO A 312 20.78 3.80 6.37
N VAL A 313 20.19 2.61 6.34
CA VAL A 313 19.40 2.13 5.19
C VAL A 313 18.15 3.00 5.01
N THR A 314 17.45 3.33 6.10
CA THR A 314 16.30 4.25 6.06
C THR A 314 16.70 5.63 5.56
N VAL A 315 17.86 6.17 5.98
CA VAL A 315 18.37 7.47 5.48
C VAL A 315 18.67 7.39 3.99
N VAL A 316 19.33 6.32 3.52
CA VAL A 316 19.62 6.11 2.09
C VAL A 316 18.34 6.04 1.27
N LEU A 317 17.27 5.43 1.78
CA LEU A 317 15.98 5.35 1.08
C LEU A 317 15.19 6.67 1.15
N LEU A 318 15.25 7.38 2.27
CA LEU A 318 14.53 8.64 2.49
C LEU A 318 15.18 9.83 1.77
N ALA A 319 16.51 9.85 1.63
CA ALA A 319 17.23 10.93 0.97
C ALA A 319 16.72 11.21 -0.46
N PRO A 320 16.63 10.23 -1.38
CA PRO A 320 16.08 10.49 -2.70
C PRO A 320 14.60 10.87 -2.62
N ILE A 321 13.79 10.32 -1.71
CA ILE A 321 12.38 10.73 -1.53
C ILE A 321 12.30 12.23 -1.20
N ALA A 322 13.13 12.71 -0.27
CA ALA A 322 13.17 14.12 0.09
C ALA A 322 13.62 15.01 -1.08
N VAL A 323 14.67 14.60 -1.80
CA VAL A 323 15.17 15.35 -2.96
C VAL A 323 14.17 15.37 -4.10
N GLY A 324 13.57 14.23 -4.47
CA GLY A 324 12.58 14.17 -5.53
C GLY A 324 11.34 14.98 -5.19
N LEU A 325 10.89 14.96 -3.93
CA LEU A 325 9.79 15.81 -3.46
C LEU A 325 10.12 17.30 -3.61
N LEU A 326 11.38 17.71 -3.43
CA LEU A 326 11.80 19.11 -3.64
C LEU A 326 11.71 19.45 -5.13
N LEU A 327 12.20 18.55 -5.99
CA LEU A 327 12.22 18.75 -7.43
C LEU A 327 10.84 18.62 -8.10
N THR A 328 9.84 18.00 -7.47
CA THR A 328 8.47 17.99 -8.01
C THR A 328 7.82 19.37 -7.92
N GLU A 329 8.30 20.23 -7.02
CA GLU A 329 7.67 21.51 -6.68
C GLU A 329 6.16 21.38 -6.32
N SER A 330 5.72 20.19 -5.87
CA SER A 330 4.31 19.97 -5.53
C SER A 330 3.99 20.51 -4.14
N ARG A 331 3.45 21.72 -4.09
CA ARG A 331 3.02 22.41 -2.84
C ARG A 331 2.09 21.54 -2.00
N GLY A 332 1.16 20.83 -2.65
CA GLY A 332 0.22 19.95 -1.96
C GLY A 332 0.93 18.81 -1.25
N SER A 333 1.88 18.14 -1.92
CA SER A 333 2.65 17.05 -1.33
C SER A 333 3.56 17.52 -0.18
N TRP A 334 4.13 18.72 -0.26
CA TRP A 334 4.91 19.33 0.83
C TRP A 334 4.05 19.63 2.06
N LEU A 335 2.90 20.29 1.86
CA LEU A 335 1.96 20.60 2.93
C LEU A 335 1.47 19.32 3.61
N SER A 336 1.15 18.30 2.82
CA SER A 336 0.68 16.99 3.29
C SER A 336 1.73 16.19 4.02
N LEU A 337 2.99 16.19 3.55
CA LEU A 337 4.08 15.56 4.29
C LEU A 337 4.33 16.30 5.61
N GLY A 338 4.31 17.64 5.59
CA GLY A 338 4.38 18.45 6.79
C GLY A 338 3.27 18.09 7.79
N ALA A 339 2.03 17.97 7.32
CA ALA A 339 0.90 17.53 8.14
C ALA A 339 1.08 16.10 8.69
N ALA A 340 1.56 15.16 7.88
CA ALA A 340 1.88 13.80 8.32
C ALA A 340 2.92 13.82 9.46
N VAL A 341 4.00 14.60 9.29
CA VAL A 341 5.06 14.76 10.30
C VAL A 341 4.55 15.46 11.56
N MET A 342 3.67 16.46 11.43
CA MET A 342 3.02 17.13 12.57
C MET A 342 2.13 16.17 13.36
N ILE A 343 1.32 15.36 12.69
CA ILE A 343 0.47 14.34 13.32
C ILE A 343 1.35 13.37 14.11
N VAL A 344 2.39 12.82 13.47
CA VAL A 344 3.30 11.87 14.10
C VAL A 344 4.12 12.50 15.23
N GLY A 345 4.54 13.76 15.07
CA GLY A 345 5.25 14.54 16.07
C GLY A 345 4.40 14.85 17.30
N THR A 346 3.11 15.11 17.09
CA THR A 346 2.13 15.34 18.17
C THR A 346 1.82 14.07 18.93
N LEU A 347 1.65 12.96 18.21
CA LEU A 347 1.27 11.69 18.83
C LEU A 347 2.40 11.09 19.68
N ARG A 348 3.66 11.17 19.23
CA ARG A 348 4.76 10.52 19.97
C ARG A 348 6.11 11.21 19.81
N TYR A 349 6.53 11.48 18.59
CA TYR A 349 7.91 11.91 18.35
C TYR A 349 8.04 13.43 18.36
N ARG A 350 7.87 14.04 19.54
CA ARG A 350 7.90 15.50 19.73
C ARG A 350 9.13 16.23 19.13
N ARG A 351 10.25 15.52 18.94
CA ARG A 351 11.45 16.05 18.27
C ARG A 351 11.19 16.43 16.80
N LEU A 352 10.18 15.84 16.15
CA LEU A 352 9.77 16.21 14.81
C LEU A 352 9.26 17.66 14.73
N TRP A 353 8.71 18.23 15.81
CA TRP A 353 8.38 19.65 15.87
C TRP A 353 9.62 20.54 15.78
N VAL A 354 10.74 20.10 16.36
CA VAL A 354 12.02 20.80 16.21
C VAL A 354 12.51 20.70 14.77
N VAL A 355 12.40 19.52 14.14
CA VAL A 355 12.76 19.34 12.73
C VAL A 355 11.92 20.24 11.82
N ILE A 356 10.61 20.32 12.04
CA ILE A 356 9.72 21.24 11.32
C ILE A 356 10.13 22.69 11.58
N GLY A 357 10.35 23.07 12.84
CA GLY A 357 10.78 24.44 13.19
C GLY A 357 12.09 24.84 12.52
N VAL A 358 13.08 23.94 12.50
CA VAL A 358 14.34 24.14 11.80
C VAL A 358 14.12 24.21 10.30
N ALA A 359 13.33 23.31 9.70
CA ALA A 359 13.03 23.34 8.28
C ALA A 359 12.34 24.65 7.85
N CYS A 360 11.37 25.14 8.64
CA CYS A 360 10.72 26.43 8.44
C CYS A 360 11.71 27.59 8.57
N ALA A 361 12.56 27.57 9.60
CA ALA A 361 13.59 28.59 9.77
C ALA A 361 14.57 28.60 8.58
N LEU A 362 15.03 27.42 8.15
CA LEU A 362 15.90 27.31 6.99
C LEU A 362 15.19 27.80 5.72
N ALA A 363 13.91 27.47 5.53
CA ALA A 363 13.14 27.95 4.38
C ALA A 363 13.01 29.48 4.34
N VAL A 364 12.90 30.13 5.50
CA VAL A 364 12.77 31.60 5.61
C VAL A 364 14.13 32.30 5.49
N PHE A 365 15.17 31.77 6.14
CA PHE A 365 16.44 32.49 6.30
C PHE A 365 17.52 32.10 5.27
N LEU A 366 17.44 30.94 4.60
CA LEU A 366 18.43 30.60 3.57
C LEU A 366 18.09 31.30 2.24
N PRO A 367 19.04 32.04 1.64
CA PRO A 367 18.87 32.62 0.30
C PRO A 367 18.53 31.57 -0.76
N GLN A 368 19.10 30.37 -0.65
CA GLN A 368 18.84 29.27 -1.58
C GLN A 368 17.39 28.76 -1.50
N ALA A 369 16.73 28.94 -0.35
CA ALA A 369 15.35 28.54 -0.13
C ALA A 369 14.34 29.65 -0.50
N GLN A 370 14.79 30.88 -0.74
CA GLN A 370 13.89 32.00 -1.08
C GLN A 370 13.01 31.69 -2.29
N ARG A 371 13.57 31.07 -3.34
CA ARG A 371 12.80 30.65 -4.52
C ARG A 371 11.66 29.68 -4.19
N PHE A 372 11.91 28.76 -3.26
CA PHE A 372 10.90 27.79 -2.80
C PHE A 372 9.85 28.48 -1.94
N THR A 373 10.28 29.34 -1.01
CA THR A 373 9.41 30.08 -0.09
C THR A 373 8.52 31.08 -0.80
N GLU A 374 9.04 31.80 -1.80
CA GLU A 374 8.29 32.69 -2.68
C GLU A 374 7.19 31.93 -3.43
N HIS A 375 7.52 30.75 -3.99
CA HIS A 375 6.55 29.91 -4.69
C HIS A 375 5.46 29.34 -3.77
N LEU A 376 5.82 29.00 -2.53
CA LEU A 376 4.86 28.56 -1.52
C LEU A 376 3.93 29.72 -1.10
N LEU A 377 4.50 30.91 -0.85
CA LEU A 377 3.76 32.09 -0.43
C LEU A 377 2.84 32.62 -1.53
N SER A 378 3.30 32.66 -2.79
CA SER A 378 2.49 33.08 -3.93
C SER A 378 1.27 32.17 -4.12
N GLY A 379 1.45 30.87 -3.84
CA GLY A 379 0.36 29.90 -3.81
C GLY A 379 -0.66 30.16 -2.71
N LEU A 380 -0.19 30.42 -1.49
CA LEU A 380 -1.06 30.75 -0.36
C LEU A 380 -1.84 32.06 -0.56
N GLN A 381 -1.23 33.04 -1.23
CA GLN A 381 -1.85 34.33 -1.54
C GLN A 381 -2.72 34.29 -2.81
N ALA A 382 -2.83 33.13 -3.46
CA ALA A 382 -3.53 32.95 -4.74
C ALA A 382 -3.09 33.94 -5.85
N GLN A 383 -1.83 34.37 -5.80
CA GLN A 383 -1.25 35.33 -6.75
C GLN A 383 -0.69 34.65 -8.00
N ASP A 384 -0.42 33.34 -7.96
CA ASP A 384 -0.05 32.58 -9.14
C ASP A 384 -1.29 32.11 -9.90
N ARG A 385 -1.17 32.06 -11.23
CA ARG A 385 -2.23 31.63 -12.15
C ARG A 385 -2.84 30.27 -11.78
N ALA A 386 -2.02 29.34 -11.31
CA ALA A 386 -2.50 28.02 -10.91
C ALA A 386 -3.40 28.06 -9.68
N SER A 387 -3.15 28.94 -8.70
CA SER A 387 -4.02 29.05 -7.52
C SER A 387 -5.25 29.91 -7.78
N SER A 388 -5.17 30.92 -8.67
CA SER A 388 -6.34 31.67 -9.09
C SER A 388 -7.34 30.78 -9.85
N MET A 389 -6.85 29.91 -10.75
CA MET A 389 -7.68 28.92 -11.45
C MET A 389 -8.41 27.99 -10.46
N ARG A 390 -7.74 27.57 -9.38
CA ARG A 390 -8.36 26.74 -8.33
C ARG A 390 -9.47 27.46 -7.57
N LEU A 391 -9.37 28.77 -7.34
CA LEU A 391 -10.45 29.52 -6.71
C LEU A 391 -11.70 29.55 -7.61
N ASP A 392 -11.51 29.68 -8.92
CA ASP A 392 -12.60 29.63 -9.89
C ASP A 392 -13.19 28.20 -10.00
N GLU A 393 -12.35 27.15 -9.93
CA GLU A 393 -12.80 25.76 -9.80
C GLU A 393 -13.70 25.58 -8.56
N ILE A 394 -13.28 26.08 -7.40
CA ILE A 394 -14.05 25.96 -6.15
C ILE A 394 -15.40 26.66 -6.26
N ARG A 395 -15.45 27.86 -6.84
CA ARG A 395 -16.70 28.59 -7.07
C ARG A 395 -17.64 27.82 -7.99
N ASN A 396 -17.11 27.28 -9.08
CA ASN A 396 -17.89 26.46 -10.01
C ASN A 396 -18.40 25.17 -9.35
N ALA A 397 -17.57 24.48 -8.56
CA ALA A 397 -17.99 23.31 -7.77
C ALA A 397 -19.16 23.66 -6.85
N TYR A 398 -19.10 24.80 -6.16
CA TYR A 398 -20.18 25.24 -5.30
C TYR A 398 -21.50 25.40 -6.07
N THR A 399 -21.48 26.07 -7.22
CA THR A 399 -22.65 26.21 -8.08
C THR A 399 -23.23 24.85 -8.48
N ILE A 400 -22.38 23.90 -8.88
CA ILE A 400 -22.83 22.56 -9.28
C ILE A 400 -23.42 21.79 -8.10
N ILE A 401 -22.78 21.82 -6.93
CA ILE A 401 -23.26 21.15 -5.71
C ILE A 401 -24.63 21.73 -5.29
N THR A 402 -24.81 23.05 -5.39
CA THR A 402 -26.12 23.67 -5.08
C THR A 402 -27.21 23.30 -6.09
N GLY A 403 -26.85 23.06 -7.36
CA GLY A 403 -27.79 22.65 -8.40
C GLY A 403 -28.18 21.16 -8.34
N ALA A 404 -27.28 20.29 -7.86
CA ALA A 404 -27.49 18.84 -7.78
C ALA A 404 -27.01 18.23 -6.45
N PRO A 405 -27.59 18.60 -5.30
CA PRO A 405 -27.03 18.28 -3.98
C PRO A 405 -27.14 16.81 -3.57
N TRP A 406 -28.11 16.05 -4.12
CA TRP A 406 -28.41 14.69 -3.62
C TRP A 406 -27.62 13.61 -4.33
N ILE A 407 -27.63 13.61 -5.67
CA ILE A 407 -27.04 12.56 -6.52
C ILE A 407 -25.73 13.08 -7.17
N GLY A 408 -25.51 14.40 -7.17
CA GLY A 408 -24.46 15.02 -7.96
C GLY A 408 -24.81 15.03 -9.45
N VAL A 409 -23.87 15.51 -10.27
CA VAL A 409 -24.01 15.53 -11.73
C VAL A 409 -23.52 14.26 -12.42
N GLY A 410 -23.17 13.23 -11.64
CA GLY A 410 -22.64 11.97 -12.15
C GLY A 410 -21.15 12.03 -12.51
N TRP A 411 -20.66 10.91 -13.04
CA TRP A 411 -19.26 10.71 -13.42
C TRP A 411 -19.01 10.89 -14.93
N GLY A 412 -20.06 11.01 -15.75
CA GLY A 412 -20.01 10.85 -17.22
C GLY A 412 -19.69 12.07 -18.07
N ILE A 413 -19.36 13.23 -17.49
CA ILE A 413 -19.05 14.46 -18.26
C ILE A 413 -17.57 14.92 -18.09
N VAL A 414 -16.76 14.13 -17.38
CA VAL A 414 -15.33 14.42 -17.12
C VAL A 414 -14.49 13.20 -17.55
N GLY A 415 -13.41 13.40 -18.31
CA GLY A 415 -12.48 12.31 -18.66
C GLY A 415 -12.45 11.84 -20.12
N ARG A 416 -12.88 12.64 -21.10
CA ARG A 416 -12.59 12.33 -22.52
C ARG A 416 -11.12 12.57 -22.92
N SER A 417 -10.35 13.29 -22.10
CA SER A 417 -8.90 13.41 -22.21
C SER A 417 -8.30 13.72 -20.84
N ILE A 418 -7.07 13.28 -20.61
CA ILE A 418 -6.26 13.67 -19.44
C ILE A 418 -6.24 15.20 -19.31
N ASP A 419 -6.20 15.92 -20.43
CA ASP A 419 -6.22 17.38 -20.49
C ASP A 419 -7.53 18.02 -19.99
N LEU A 420 -8.69 17.36 -20.15
CA LEU A 420 -9.99 17.87 -19.69
C LEU A 420 -10.19 17.68 -18.18
N GLU A 421 -9.56 16.68 -17.57
CA GLU A 421 -9.57 16.50 -16.10
C GLU A 421 -8.79 17.64 -15.40
N PHE A 422 -7.73 18.15 -16.03
CA PHE A 422 -7.04 19.38 -15.61
C PHE A 422 -7.83 20.68 -15.83
N THR A 423 -8.88 20.67 -16.66
CA THR A 423 -9.61 21.90 -17.02
C THR A 423 -11.00 22.01 -16.35
N ARG A 424 -11.54 20.92 -15.78
CA ARG A 424 -12.84 20.92 -15.06
C ARG A 424 -12.85 20.12 -13.75
N GLY A 425 -11.75 19.44 -13.40
CA GLY A 425 -11.58 18.83 -12.09
C GLY A 425 -11.42 19.93 -11.04
N VAL A 426 -12.14 19.81 -9.93
CA VAL A 426 -11.90 20.71 -8.79
C VAL A 426 -10.75 20.12 -8.01
N SER A 427 -9.73 20.93 -7.76
CA SER A 427 -8.54 20.56 -6.99
C SER A 427 -8.84 20.35 -5.49
N ASN A 428 -9.82 19.51 -5.17
CA ASN A 428 -10.28 19.17 -3.82
C ASN A 428 -11.13 17.87 -3.85
N ILE A 429 -10.73 16.85 -3.09
CA ILE A 429 -11.43 15.55 -2.98
C ILE A 429 -12.87 15.73 -2.49
N TYR A 430 -13.08 16.55 -1.47
CA TYR A 430 -14.39 16.69 -0.82
C TYR A 430 -15.40 17.33 -1.77
N LEU A 431 -14.98 18.37 -2.49
CA LEU A 431 -15.80 18.99 -3.53
C LEU A 431 -16.00 18.04 -4.72
N THR A 432 -14.97 17.28 -5.09
CA THR A 432 -15.08 16.28 -6.17
C THR A 432 -16.13 15.21 -5.86
N ILE A 433 -16.13 14.67 -4.64
CA ILE A 433 -17.13 13.67 -4.21
C ILE A 433 -18.52 14.30 -4.19
N ALA A 434 -18.67 15.48 -3.59
CA ALA A 434 -19.97 16.17 -3.52
C ALA A 434 -20.54 16.53 -4.89
N GLN A 435 -19.69 17.00 -5.80
CA GLN A 435 -20.10 17.36 -7.16
C GLN A 435 -20.49 16.13 -7.98
N ARG A 436 -19.70 15.04 -7.92
CA ARG A 436 -19.91 13.84 -8.75
C ARG A 436 -20.97 12.90 -8.18
N SER A 437 -21.15 12.87 -6.85
CA SER A 437 -21.97 11.84 -6.18
C SER A 437 -22.91 12.40 -5.09
N GLY A 438 -22.94 13.71 -4.90
CA GLY A 438 -23.84 14.38 -3.97
C GLY A 438 -23.30 14.51 -2.54
N ILE A 439 -23.97 15.34 -1.75
CA ILE A 439 -23.72 15.56 -0.32
C ILE A 439 -23.83 14.26 0.49
N PRO A 440 -24.80 13.35 0.25
CA PRO A 440 -24.84 12.06 0.96
C PRO A 440 -23.56 11.24 0.80
N ALA A 441 -22.96 11.23 -0.40
CA ALA A 441 -21.70 10.54 -0.65
C ALA A 441 -20.54 11.19 0.13
N LEU A 442 -20.49 12.53 0.17
CA LEU A 442 -19.50 13.26 0.97
C LEU A 442 -19.66 12.95 2.46
N VAL A 443 -20.90 12.96 2.98
CA VAL A 443 -21.18 12.63 4.39
C VAL A 443 -20.76 11.19 4.70
N ALA A 444 -21.05 10.24 3.83
CA ALA A 444 -20.62 8.85 4.01
C ALA A 444 -19.09 8.72 4.01
N TYR A 445 -18.40 9.45 3.12
CA TYR A 445 -16.94 9.50 3.05
C TYR A 445 -16.30 10.12 4.31
N LEU A 446 -16.85 11.23 4.83
CA LEU A 446 -16.38 11.83 6.08
C LEU A 446 -16.68 10.92 7.28
N GLY A 447 -17.88 10.33 7.32
CA GLY A 447 -18.27 9.36 8.33
C GLY A 447 -17.36 8.14 8.37
N LEU A 448 -16.88 7.68 7.21
CA LEU A 448 -15.86 6.64 7.11
C LEU A 448 -14.56 7.02 7.80
N TRP A 449 -14.02 8.21 7.56
CA TRP A 449 -12.80 8.66 8.24
C TRP A 449 -13.00 8.87 9.74
N VAL A 450 -14.16 9.37 10.17
CA VAL A 450 -14.51 9.47 11.59
C VAL A 450 -14.58 8.08 12.23
N ALA A 451 -15.27 7.12 11.60
CA ALA A 451 -15.36 5.75 12.09
C ALA A 451 -13.98 5.08 12.14
N MET A 452 -13.12 5.32 11.15
CA MET A 452 -11.75 4.85 11.11
C MET A 452 -10.92 5.41 12.26
N ALA A 453 -10.95 6.74 12.47
CA ALA A 453 -10.24 7.40 13.55
C ALA A 453 -10.71 6.90 14.92
N TRP A 454 -12.03 6.78 15.10
CA TRP A 454 -12.62 6.27 16.34
C TRP A 454 -12.23 4.80 16.61
N GLY A 455 -12.36 3.94 15.61
CA GLY A 455 -12.03 2.51 15.72
C GLY A 455 -10.54 2.25 15.96
N LEU A 456 -9.66 3.06 15.38
CA LEU A 456 -8.21 2.95 15.56
C LEU A 456 -7.69 3.69 16.79
N TRP A 457 -8.49 4.56 17.42
CA TRP A 457 -8.04 5.39 18.54
C TRP A 457 -7.36 4.64 19.69
N PRO A 458 -7.88 3.48 20.16
CA PRO A 458 -7.22 2.72 21.22
C PRO A 458 -5.82 2.22 20.82
N GLU A 459 -5.64 1.85 19.55
CA GLU A 459 -4.37 1.38 19.00
C GLU A 459 -3.40 2.53 18.78
N ILE A 460 -3.89 3.68 18.31
CA ILE A 460 -3.12 4.91 18.17
C ILE A 460 -2.58 5.35 19.54
N ARG A 461 -3.45 5.36 20.57
CA ARG A 461 -3.04 5.67 21.94
C ARG A 461 -2.01 4.68 22.46
N ARG A 462 -2.19 3.37 22.25
CA ARG A 462 -1.18 2.37 22.63
C ARG A 462 0.14 2.65 21.92
N ALA A 463 0.13 2.79 20.59
CA ALA A 463 1.31 3.08 19.79
C ALA A 463 2.02 4.37 20.22
N SER A 464 1.33 5.36 20.78
CA SER A 464 1.96 6.58 21.30
C SER A 464 2.83 6.37 22.55
N ILE A 465 2.56 5.33 23.35
CA ILE A 465 3.23 5.08 24.63
C ILE A 465 4.04 3.77 24.68
N THR A 466 3.87 2.86 23.72
CA THR A 466 4.52 1.53 23.73
C THR A 466 6.05 1.64 23.75
N VAL A 467 6.73 0.93 24.65
CA VAL A 467 8.21 0.93 24.70
C VAL A 467 8.82 0.28 23.45
N ARG A 468 8.27 -0.85 22.99
CA ARG A 468 8.65 -1.55 21.76
C ARG A 468 7.87 -1.01 20.57
N ASP A 469 8.40 0.03 19.97
CA ASP A 469 7.79 0.77 18.87
C ASP A 469 8.51 0.54 17.54
N ASP A 470 7.73 0.16 16.52
CA ASP A 470 8.17 -0.09 15.15
C ASP A 470 7.89 1.08 14.20
N GLY A 471 7.24 2.15 14.67
CA GLY A 471 6.92 3.35 13.89
C GLY A 471 5.88 3.14 12.77
N ILE A 472 5.39 1.92 12.55
CA ILE A 472 4.52 1.59 11.41
C ILE A 472 3.13 2.17 11.59
N MET A 473 2.53 1.97 12.78
CA MET A 473 1.20 2.51 13.10
C MET A 473 1.18 4.03 12.93
N LEU A 474 2.15 4.73 13.54
CA LEU A 474 2.22 6.18 13.46
C LEU A 474 2.51 6.67 12.04
N GLY A 475 3.41 6.01 11.31
CA GLY A 475 3.67 6.34 9.90
C GLY A 475 2.45 6.14 9.00
N GLY A 476 1.68 5.07 9.21
CA GLY A 476 0.44 4.83 8.49
C GLY A 476 -0.63 5.88 8.79
N ILE A 477 -0.82 6.26 10.06
CA ILE A 477 -1.72 7.34 10.46
C ILE A 477 -1.24 8.69 9.91
N GLY A 478 0.06 8.94 9.90
CA GLY A 478 0.67 10.10 9.27
C GLY A 478 0.37 10.15 7.77
N ALA A 479 0.55 9.02 7.05
CA ALA A 479 0.28 8.92 5.62
C ALA A 479 -1.21 9.15 5.30
N ILE A 480 -2.12 8.56 6.07
CA ILE A 480 -3.58 8.78 5.95
C ILE A 480 -3.91 10.25 6.19
N GLY A 481 -3.45 10.83 7.30
CA GLY A 481 -3.70 12.23 7.64
C GLY A 481 -3.12 13.20 6.61
N GLY A 482 -1.90 12.93 6.11
CA GLY A 482 -1.28 13.68 5.03
C GLY A 482 -2.08 13.59 3.73
N ALA A 483 -2.60 12.42 3.37
CA ALA A 483 -3.46 12.24 2.20
C ALA A 483 -4.80 12.98 2.32
N LEU A 484 -5.39 13.05 3.52
CA LEU A 484 -6.60 13.85 3.76
C LEU A 484 -6.32 15.35 3.59
N VAL A 485 -5.20 15.85 4.11
CA VAL A 485 -4.76 17.22 3.89
C VAL A 485 -4.45 17.47 2.41
N ALA A 486 -3.86 16.50 1.70
CA ALA A 486 -3.63 16.59 0.26
C ALA A 486 -4.96 16.76 -0.49
N GLY A 487 -5.99 16.05 -0.02
CA GLY A 487 -7.34 16.13 -0.53
C GLY A 487 -8.01 17.51 -0.42
N MET A 488 -7.46 18.43 0.38
CA MET A 488 -7.97 19.80 0.45
C MET A 488 -7.50 20.66 -0.72
N VAL A 489 -6.36 20.31 -1.32
CA VAL A 489 -5.65 21.10 -2.35
C VAL A 489 -5.50 20.36 -3.67
N ASP A 490 -5.98 19.12 -3.72
CA ASP A 490 -5.99 18.29 -4.89
C ASP A 490 -7.06 17.18 -4.80
N HIS A 491 -7.30 16.47 -5.90
CA HIS A 491 -8.29 15.42 -6.06
C HIS A 491 -7.69 14.05 -6.43
N HIS A 492 -6.36 13.94 -6.47
CA HIS A 492 -5.68 12.74 -7.00
C HIS A 492 -6.07 11.42 -6.31
N PHE A 493 -6.27 11.42 -4.99
CA PHE A 493 -6.64 10.22 -4.22
C PHE A 493 -8.10 9.76 -4.40
N VAL A 494 -8.89 10.40 -5.27
CA VAL A 494 -10.21 9.90 -5.71
C VAL A 494 -10.36 9.83 -7.23
N SER A 495 -9.48 10.49 -7.98
CA SER A 495 -9.50 10.46 -9.45
C SER A 495 -8.58 9.43 -10.07
N PHE A 496 -7.43 9.11 -9.47
CA PHE A 496 -6.45 8.22 -10.11
C PHE A 496 -6.45 6.84 -9.45
N PRO A 497 -6.85 5.75 -10.14
CA PRO A 497 -7.01 4.42 -9.57
C PRO A 497 -5.79 3.91 -8.81
N HIS A 498 -4.57 4.16 -9.31
CA HIS A 498 -3.35 3.72 -8.64
C HIS A 498 -3.12 4.45 -7.30
N LEU A 499 -3.39 5.75 -7.21
CA LEU A 499 -3.27 6.51 -5.96
C LEU A 499 -4.42 6.17 -4.98
N VAL A 500 -5.64 5.97 -5.49
CA VAL A 500 -6.76 5.45 -4.71
C VAL A 500 -6.37 4.10 -4.09
N THR A 501 -5.94 3.14 -4.92
CA THR A 501 -5.51 1.81 -4.45
C THR A 501 -4.36 1.91 -3.46
N LEU A 502 -3.38 2.80 -3.65
CA LEU A 502 -2.28 3.00 -2.73
C LEU A 502 -2.75 3.46 -1.35
N LEU A 503 -3.57 4.52 -1.30
CA LEU A 503 -4.10 5.06 -0.05
C LEU A 503 -4.88 3.99 0.71
N TRP A 504 -5.80 3.29 0.03
CA TRP A 504 -6.63 2.29 0.66
C TRP A 504 -5.88 1.00 1.01
N ALA A 505 -4.81 0.66 0.28
CA ALA A 505 -3.89 -0.41 0.69
C ALA A 505 -3.09 -0.03 1.95
N VAL A 506 -2.62 1.21 2.07
CA VAL A 506 -2.00 1.72 3.30
C VAL A 506 -2.99 1.70 4.46
N THR A 507 -4.25 2.10 4.24
CA THR A 507 -5.32 1.97 5.24
C THR A 507 -5.53 0.52 5.66
N GLY A 508 -5.53 -0.42 4.71
CA GLY A 508 -5.66 -1.86 4.98
C GLY A 508 -4.48 -2.39 5.80
N MET A 509 -3.27 -1.90 5.53
CA MET A 509 -2.08 -2.20 6.32
C MET A 509 -2.19 -1.69 7.77
N VAL A 510 -2.74 -0.48 7.98
CA VAL A 510 -2.97 0.06 9.33
C VAL A 510 -3.97 -0.80 10.11
N LEU A 511 -5.08 -1.21 9.47
CA LEU A 511 -6.05 -2.12 10.08
C LEU A 511 -5.44 -3.49 10.44
N ALA A 512 -4.63 -4.06 9.54
CA ALA A 512 -3.92 -5.30 9.79
C ALA A 512 -2.95 -5.18 10.98
N HIS A 513 -2.15 -4.10 11.04
CA HIS A 513 -1.21 -3.86 12.13
C HIS A 513 -1.93 -3.68 13.47
N ALA A 514 -3.03 -2.92 13.49
CA ALA A 514 -3.89 -2.75 14.65
C ALA A 514 -4.40 -4.09 15.20
N ALA A 515 -4.89 -4.97 14.34
CA ALA A 515 -5.38 -6.28 14.76
C ALA A 515 -4.29 -7.22 15.28
N ILE A 516 -3.13 -7.24 14.63
CA ILE A 516 -1.98 -8.03 15.07
C ILE A 516 -1.55 -7.60 16.48
N ASN A 517 -1.64 -6.30 16.80
CA ASN A 517 -1.30 -5.77 18.12
C ASN A 517 -2.37 -6.07 19.19
N SER A 518 -3.64 -6.15 18.82
CA SER A 518 -4.73 -6.52 19.74
C SER A 518 -4.91 -8.04 19.90
N GLY A 519 -4.15 -8.86 19.18
CA GLY A 519 -4.35 -10.32 19.14
C GLY A 519 -5.66 -10.73 18.46
N GLY A 520 -6.28 -9.80 17.74
CA GLY A 520 -7.53 -10.00 17.02
C GLY A 520 -7.32 -10.35 15.55
N THR A 521 -8.42 -10.64 14.86
CA THR A 521 -8.42 -10.66 13.38
C THR A 521 -8.37 -9.21 12.84
N PRO A 522 -7.83 -8.97 11.62
CA PRO A 522 -7.56 -7.65 10.96
C PRO A 522 -8.65 -6.57 11.00
N VAL A 523 -9.80 -6.94 11.52
CA VAL A 523 -11.08 -6.28 11.38
C VAL A 523 -11.61 -6.18 12.81
N VAL A 524 -11.05 -5.17 13.48
CA VAL A 524 -10.86 -5.06 14.94
C VAL A 524 -12.16 -5.15 15.75
N ASN A 525 -12.03 -5.84 16.89
CA ASN A 525 -13.03 -6.09 17.93
C ASN A 525 -13.92 -4.88 18.25
N GLY A 526 -15.23 -5.07 18.05
CA GLY A 526 -16.27 -4.32 18.75
C GLY A 526 -16.69 -5.06 20.02
N ASP A 527 -15.75 -5.41 20.90
CA ASP A 527 -16.11 -5.92 22.23
C ASP A 527 -16.20 -4.74 23.19
N VAL A 528 -17.42 -4.22 23.31
CA VAL A 528 -17.84 -3.50 24.51
C VAL A 528 -17.67 -4.47 25.68
N GLN A 529 -16.67 -4.18 26.51
CA GLN A 529 -16.55 -4.58 27.92
C GLN A 529 -17.30 -5.86 28.32
N ARG A 530 -16.60 -7.01 28.35
CA ARG A 530 -16.77 -7.91 29.50
C ARG A 530 -16.00 -7.30 30.66
N ALA A 531 -16.66 -6.35 31.34
CA ALA A 531 -16.30 -6.03 32.70
C ALA A 531 -16.49 -7.31 33.52
N GLY A 532 -15.38 -7.89 33.94
CA GLY A 532 -15.41 -8.89 34.99
C GLY A 532 -15.92 -8.25 36.27
N THR A 533 -16.99 -8.80 36.80
CA THR A 533 -17.25 -8.82 38.24
C THR A 533 -17.80 -10.20 38.58
N LYS A 534 -16.99 -10.88 39.39
CA LYS A 534 -17.29 -11.95 40.37
C LYS A 534 -18.63 -12.65 40.30
#